data_AF-A0A2S3YAF2-F1
#
_entry.id   AF-A0A2S3YAF2-F1
#
_cell.length_a   1.000
_cell.length_b   1.000
_cell.length_c   1.000
_cell.angle_alpha   90.00
_cell.angle_beta   90.00
_cell.angle_gamma   90.00
#
_symmetry.space_group_name_H-M   'P 1'
#
loop_
_entity.id
_entity.type
_entity.pdbx_description
1 polymer ?
#
loop_
_entity_poly.entity_id
_entity_poly.type
_entity_poly.pdbx_seq_one_letter_code
_entity_poly.pdbx_strand_id
1 'polypeptide(L)'
;MNETASLRARAEIDLAALRANVRALRERAAGAQLMAVVKSDGYGHGAVPCARAAREAGATWLGTATPHEALALRAAGLDGRIMCWLWTPGGPWREAIEADIDVSVSALWSLREAVAGAAAAGRPARVQLKADTGLGRAGCQPADWPELVAEARAAERTGAIRITGLWSHLACADEPGHPSVAAQLSAFRDMVAYAEKEGVDPEVRHLANSPATLTLPETHFDLVRTGIAMYGISPAPELGTPAELGLRPVMTLAAAVALVKDVPAGHGVSYGHHYATADETTLGLIPVGYADGIPRHASGRGPVLVGGRVRTAAGRVAMDQFVVDLGGDRPEPGAEALLFGPGDRGEPSVEDWAVAADTIGYEIVTRIGTRVPRVYVNESTGAVDESAGTAGHGDGVAATVRGTASEAASRTAGTVGGTAEHVNGAAATVNGTAFATTAGTAGYVNGTAAAGAGSEAADHVNGTAFPTTAGTAGHMSGGAAAGPAHGTARTAPTTADPTRAEARRGE
;
A
#
# COMPACT_ATOMS: atom_id res chain seq x y z
N MET A 1 30.46 -18.23 -11.76
CA MET A 1 29.42 -17.18 -11.63
C MET A 1 28.10 -17.89 -11.71
N ASN A 2 27.22 -17.73 -10.72
CA ASN A 2 25.88 -18.33 -10.79
C ASN A 2 24.98 -17.34 -11.53
N GLU A 3 24.66 -17.64 -12.79
CA GLU A 3 23.62 -16.92 -13.51
C GLU A 3 22.26 -17.31 -12.92
N THR A 4 21.79 -16.54 -11.93
CA THR A 4 20.37 -16.52 -11.58
C THR A 4 19.59 -16.11 -12.83
N ALA A 5 18.76 -17.01 -13.35
CA ALA A 5 18.01 -16.78 -14.57
C ALA A 5 17.24 -15.45 -14.53
N SER A 6 17.38 -14.64 -15.59
CA SER A 6 16.83 -13.28 -15.62
C SER A 6 15.32 -13.29 -15.38
N LEU A 7 14.88 -12.56 -14.36
CA LEU A 7 13.46 -12.45 -14.02
C LEU A 7 12.73 -11.63 -15.08
N ARG A 8 11.58 -12.11 -15.55
CA ARG A 8 10.65 -11.39 -16.46
C ARG A 8 10.49 -9.92 -16.04
N ALA A 9 10.26 -9.72 -14.74
CA ALA A 9 10.29 -8.44 -14.06
C ALA A 9 10.58 -8.63 -12.57
N ARG A 10 10.99 -7.57 -11.88
CA ARG A 10 11.17 -7.49 -10.43
C ARG A 10 10.84 -6.09 -9.90
N ALA A 11 10.33 -6.03 -8.68
CA ALA A 11 10.31 -4.82 -7.87
C ALA A 11 11.45 -4.93 -6.84
N GLU A 12 12.54 -4.21 -7.08
CA GLU A 12 13.72 -4.21 -6.21
C GLU A 12 13.53 -3.17 -5.09
N ILE A 13 13.72 -3.58 -3.83
CA ILE A 13 13.30 -2.83 -2.63
C ILE A 13 14.53 -2.54 -1.76
N ASP A 14 15.01 -1.29 -1.75
CA ASP A 14 16.19 -0.88 -1.00
C ASP A 14 15.87 -0.56 0.48
N LEU A 15 16.12 -1.53 1.37
CA LEU A 15 15.90 -1.35 2.79
C LEU A 15 16.93 -0.40 3.45
N ALA A 16 18.06 -0.08 2.80
CA ALA A 16 18.94 1.00 3.26
C ALA A 16 18.31 2.38 2.99
N ALA A 17 17.76 2.62 1.79
CA ALA A 17 17.00 3.83 1.49
C ALA A 17 15.79 3.99 2.44
N LEU A 18 15.01 2.93 2.69
CA LEU A 18 13.89 3.00 3.64
C LEU A 18 14.35 3.40 5.05
N ARG A 19 15.45 2.82 5.55
CA ARG A 19 16.02 3.19 6.86
C ARG A 19 16.56 4.60 6.90
N ALA A 20 17.11 5.12 5.80
CA ALA A 20 17.53 6.51 5.68
C ALA A 20 16.31 7.46 5.74
N ASN A 21 15.26 7.19 4.96
CA ASN A 21 14.02 7.96 4.96
C ASN A 21 13.37 8.01 6.34
N VAL A 22 13.25 6.87 7.03
CA VAL A 22 12.69 6.81 8.40
C VAL A 22 13.52 7.63 9.40
N ARG A 23 14.86 7.63 9.29
CA ARG A 23 15.73 8.49 10.13
C ARG A 23 15.50 9.98 9.84
N ALA A 24 15.52 10.36 8.57
CA ALA A 24 15.28 11.74 8.12
C ALA A 24 13.87 12.27 8.49
N LEU A 25 12.88 11.38 8.61
CA LEU A 25 11.53 11.70 9.10
C LEU A 25 11.48 11.83 10.64
N ARG A 26 12.19 10.98 11.39
CA ARG A 26 12.33 11.12 12.86
C ARG A 26 13.08 12.39 13.24
N GLU A 27 14.08 12.80 12.47
CA GLU A 27 14.83 14.04 12.70
C GLU A 27 13.96 15.28 12.48
N ARG A 28 13.07 15.27 11.49
CA ARG A 28 12.07 16.33 11.28
C ARG A 28 11.02 16.39 12.39
N ALA A 29 10.68 15.24 12.98
CA ALA A 29 9.71 15.10 14.05
C ALA A 29 10.36 14.84 15.43
N ALA A 30 11.49 15.48 15.73
CA ALA A 30 12.35 15.12 16.87
C ALA A 30 11.70 15.19 18.28
N GLY A 31 10.56 15.88 18.43
CA GLY A 31 9.78 15.90 19.67
C GLY A 31 8.70 14.81 19.77
N ALA A 32 8.46 14.06 18.70
CA ALA A 32 7.38 13.09 18.58
C ALA A 32 7.91 11.66 18.33
N GLN A 33 7.08 10.68 18.66
CA GLN A 33 7.26 9.31 18.19
C GLN A 33 6.97 9.19 16.68
N LEU A 34 7.37 8.09 16.04
CA LEU A 34 7.04 7.81 14.64
C LEU A 34 6.32 6.47 14.47
N MET A 35 5.17 6.51 13.80
CA MET A 35 4.43 5.36 13.29
C MET A 35 4.76 5.16 11.81
N ALA A 36 5.39 4.04 11.49
CA ALA A 36 5.56 3.60 10.12
C ALA A 36 4.27 2.93 9.63
N VAL A 37 3.56 3.60 8.71
CA VAL A 37 2.34 3.06 8.08
C VAL A 37 2.71 2.09 6.96
N VAL A 38 2.48 0.80 7.22
CA VAL A 38 2.85 -0.35 6.37
C VAL A 38 1.63 -1.13 5.82
N LYS A 39 0.44 -0.48 5.83
CA LYS A 39 -0.77 -0.96 5.15
C LYS A 39 -0.53 -1.26 3.66
N SER A 40 -1.45 -2.00 3.05
CA SER A 40 -1.50 -2.30 1.61
C SER A 40 -0.18 -2.93 1.14
N ASP A 41 0.23 -3.98 1.85
CA ASP A 41 1.52 -4.66 1.72
C ASP A 41 2.73 -3.69 1.68
N GLY A 42 2.84 -2.81 2.67
CA GLY A 42 3.89 -1.78 2.69
C GLY A 42 3.82 -0.85 1.48
N TYR A 43 2.63 -0.39 1.10
CA TYR A 43 2.41 0.38 -0.15
C TYR A 43 2.98 -0.38 -1.38
N GLY A 44 2.75 -1.69 -1.45
CA GLY A 44 3.29 -2.59 -2.48
C GLY A 44 4.78 -2.93 -2.36
N HIS A 45 5.50 -2.48 -1.32
CA HIS A 45 6.93 -2.78 -1.13
C HIS A 45 7.18 -4.07 -0.33
N GLY A 46 6.17 -4.60 0.37
CA GLY A 46 6.28 -5.76 1.27
C GLY A 46 6.19 -5.35 2.75
N ALA A 47 5.06 -5.61 3.40
CA ALA A 47 4.77 -5.10 4.75
C ALA A 47 5.79 -5.57 5.80
N VAL A 48 6.15 -6.86 5.81
CA VAL A 48 7.02 -7.45 6.84
C VAL A 48 8.47 -6.94 6.77
N PRO A 49 9.16 -6.97 5.61
CA PRO A 49 10.53 -6.43 5.52
C PRO A 49 10.58 -4.91 5.74
N CYS A 50 9.64 -4.15 5.17
CA CYS A 50 9.59 -2.71 5.38
C CYS A 50 9.30 -2.33 6.83
N ALA A 51 8.43 -3.07 7.54
CA ALA A 51 8.18 -2.85 8.96
C ALA A 51 9.39 -3.20 9.84
N ARG A 52 10.11 -4.28 9.53
CA ARG A 52 11.37 -4.65 10.23
C ARG A 52 12.44 -3.56 10.03
N ALA A 53 12.68 -3.14 8.80
CA ALA A 53 13.59 -2.05 8.48
C ALA A 53 13.16 -0.71 9.16
N ALA A 54 11.87 -0.39 9.21
CA ALA A 54 11.38 0.78 9.92
C ALA A 54 11.63 0.72 11.45
N ARG A 55 11.48 -0.46 12.08
CA ARG A 55 11.86 -0.68 13.50
C ARG A 55 13.35 -0.41 13.71
N GLU A 56 14.22 -0.93 12.86
CA GLU A 56 15.69 -0.72 12.92
C GLU A 56 16.10 0.75 12.73
N ALA A 57 15.29 1.56 12.02
CA ALA A 57 15.47 2.99 11.91
C ALA A 57 14.81 3.81 13.05
N GLY A 58 14.17 3.16 14.02
CA GLY A 58 13.63 3.78 15.23
C GLY A 58 12.14 4.15 15.18
N ALA A 59 11.34 3.54 14.31
CA ALA A 59 9.87 3.67 14.34
C ALA A 59 9.29 2.96 15.58
N THR A 60 8.78 3.72 16.55
CA THR A 60 8.24 3.16 17.81
C THR A 60 6.83 2.60 17.65
N TRP A 61 6.11 2.95 16.59
CA TRP A 61 4.81 2.36 16.21
C TRP A 61 4.82 1.80 14.78
N LEU A 62 3.94 0.85 14.51
CA LEU A 62 3.56 0.41 13.16
C LEU A 62 2.06 0.67 12.94
N GLY A 63 1.69 1.08 11.72
CA GLY A 63 0.30 1.38 11.36
C GLY A 63 -0.19 0.55 10.18
N THR A 64 -1.36 -0.05 10.31
CA THR A 64 -2.01 -0.88 9.28
C THR A 64 -3.46 -0.42 9.07
N ALA A 65 -4.06 -0.74 7.93
CA ALA A 65 -5.47 -0.41 7.75
C ALA A 65 -6.34 -1.42 8.51
N THR A 66 -6.24 -2.70 8.17
CA THR A 66 -7.13 -3.76 8.64
C THR A 66 -6.52 -4.58 9.78
N PRO A 67 -7.32 -5.23 10.63
CA PRO A 67 -6.80 -6.15 11.64
C PRO A 67 -6.04 -7.34 11.03
N HIS A 68 -6.40 -7.81 9.83
CA HIS A 68 -5.69 -8.89 9.14
C HIS A 68 -4.23 -8.53 8.83
N GLU A 69 -3.95 -7.28 8.45
CA GLU A 69 -2.57 -6.79 8.25
C GLU A 69 -1.80 -6.73 9.58
N ALA A 70 -2.43 -6.23 10.65
CA ALA A 70 -1.79 -6.18 11.98
C ALA A 70 -1.50 -7.58 12.53
N LEU A 71 -2.43 -8.52 12.37
CA LEU A 71 -2.27 -9.93 12.75
C LEU A 71 -1.19 -10.62 11.91
N ALA A 72 -1.05 -10.29 10.62
CA ALA A 72 0.05 -10.79 9.78
C ALA A 72 1.42 -10.28 10.25
N LEU A 73 1.54 -9.01 10.67
CA LEU A 73 2.77 -8.49 11.29
C LEU A 73 3.11 -9.21 12.61
N ARG A 74 2.10 -9.47 13.45
CA ARG A 74 2.27 -10.24 14.70
C ARG A 74 2.71 -11.68 14.42
N ALA A 75 2.08 -12.37 13.47
CA ALA A 75 2.46 -13.72 13.05
C ALA A 75 3.88 -13.78 12.45
N ALA A 76 4.34 -12.68 11.83
CA ALA A 76 5.70 -12.51 11.34
C ALA A 76 6.71 -12.06 12.41
N GLY A 77 6.34 -12.09 13.70
CA GLY A 77 7.23 -11.80 14.83
C GLY A 77 7.59 -10.32 14.97
N LEU A 78 6.69 -9.39 14.61
CA LEU A 78 6.89 -7.97 14.91
C LEU A 78 6.22 -7.58 16.24
N ASP A 79 7.06 -7.36 17.25
CA ASP A 79 6.67 -6.89 18.58
C ASP A 79 6.49 -5.37 18.65
N GLY A 80 6.26 -4.85 19.87
CA GLY A 80 6.02 -3.43 20.15
C GLY A 80 4.64 -2.96 19.71
N ARG A 81 4.41 -1.64 19.71
CA ARG A 81 3.09 -1.06 19.39
C ARG A 81 2.75 -1.21 17.90
N ILE A 82 1.55 -1.74 17.62
CA ILE A 82 0.95 -1.87 16.27
C ILE A 82 -0.48 -1.36 16.37
N MET A 83 -0.91 -0.54 15.41
CA MET A 83 -2.27 0.00 15.31
C MET A 83 -3.00 -0.50 14.04
N CYS A 84 -4.30 -0.75 14.15
CA CYS A 84 -5.21 -0.88 13.00
C CYS A 84 -6.51 -0.07 13.19
N TRP A 85 -7.10 0.42 12.10
CA TRP A 85 -8.16 1.44 12.15
C TRP A 85 -9.35 1.27 11.21
N LEU A 86 -9.29 0.35 10.25
CA LEU A 86 -10.37 0.06 9.32
C LEU A 86 -11.08 -1.22 9.77
N TRP A 87 -12.10 -1.03 10.60
CA TRP A 87 -12.91 -2.07 11.20
C TRP A 87 -14.32 -2.10 10.58
N THR A 88 -14.92 -3.28 10.59
CA THR A 88 -16.33 -3.52 10.24
C THR A 88 -17.02 -4.26 11.40
N PRO A 89 -18.36 -4.18 11.52
CA PRO A 89 -19.11 -4.98 12.48
C PRO A 89 -18.78 -6.47 12.37
N GLY A 90 -18.64 -7.15 13.49
CA GLY A 90 -18.25 -8.57 13.55
C GLY A 90 -16.81 -8.87 13.12
N GLY A 91 -15.90 -7.88 13.16
CA GLY A 91 -14.48 -8.09 12.91
C GLY A 91 -13.76 -8.95 13.97
N PRO A 92 -12.50 -9.36 13.73
CA PRO A 92 -11.70 -10.20 14.64
C PRO A 92 -11.15 -9.39 15.83
N TRP A 93 -12.06 -8.81 16.63
CA TRP A 93 -11.73 -7.94 17.76
C TRP A 93 -10.99 -8.71 18.85
N ARG A 94 -11.46 -9.92 19.18
CA ARG A 94 -10.86 -10.76 20.21
C ARG A 94 -9.40 -11.08 19.85
N GLU A 95 -9.16 -11.53 18.63
CA GLU A 95 -7.87 -11.96 18.11
C GLU A 95 -6.87 -10.80 18.09
N ALA A 96 -7.32 -9.59 17.70
CA ALA A 96 -6.49 -8.40 17.75
C ALA A 96 -6.12 -7.99 19.19
N ILE A 97 -7.04 -8.13 20.14
CA ILE A 97 -6.82 -7.81 21.56
C ILE A 97 -5.92 -8.86 22.23
N GLU A 98 -6.11 -10.15 21.93
CA GLU A 98 -5.21 -11.23 22.36
C GLU A 98 -3.77 -10.96 21.87
N ALA A 99 -3.61 -10.51 20.62
CA ALA A 99 -2.34 -10.15 20.00
C ALA A 99 -1.79 -8.74 20.35
N ASP A 100 -2.29 -8.06 21.39
CA ASP A 100 -1.85 -6.71 21.84
C ASP A 100 -1.80 -5.65 20.71
N ILE A 101 -2.82 -5.60 19.85
CA ILE A 101 -2.96 -4.57 18.81
C ILE A 101 -3.80 -3.41 19.35
N ASP A 102 -3.35 -2.17 19.16
CA ASP A 102 -4.12 -0.96 19.42
C ASP A 102 -5.20 -0.80 18.33
N VAL A 103 -6.47 -0.76 18.72
CA VAL A 103 -7.61 -0.71 17.80
C VAL A 103 -8.25 0.68 17.77
N SER A 104 -8.52 1.20 16.57
CA SER A 104 -9.26 2.46 16.48
C SER A 104 -10.76 2.27 16.62
N VAL A 105 -11.36 3.07 17.51
CA VAL A 105 -12.81 3.24 17.65
C VAL A 105 -13.21 4.57 17.02
N SER A 106 -14.27 4.57 16.23
CA SER A 106 -14.81 5.76 15.53
C SER A 106 -16.30 6.00 15.79
N ALA A 107 -16.99 5.04 16.40
CA ALA A 107 -18.43 5.09 16.69
C ALA A 107 -18.79 4.10 17.82
N LEU A 108 -19.96 4.28 18.43
CA LEU A 108 -20.41 3.47 19.57
C LEU A 108 -20.51 1.96 19.27
N TRP A 109 -20.82 1.56 18.03
CA TRP A 109 -20.81 0.13 17.66
C TRP A 109 -19.40 -0.46 17.79
N SER A 110 -18.37 0.23 17.28
CA SER A 110 -16.98 -0.21 17.37
C SER A 110 -16.45 -0.21 18.80
N LEU A 111 -16.93 0.70 19.65
CA LEU A 111 -16.63 0.68 21.09
C LEU A 111 -17.23 -0.55 21.77
N ARG A 112 -18.51 -0.85 21.49
CA ARG A 112 -19.22 -2.00 22.07
C ARG A 112 -18.63 -3.33 21.63
N GLU A 113 -18.23 -3.46 20.36
CA GLU A 113 -17.53 -4.66 19.88
C GLU A 113 -16.11 -4.79 20.44
N ALA A 114 -15.36 -3.70 20.62
CA ALA A 114 -14.06 -3.73 21.31
C ALA A 114 -14.18 -4.16 22.78
N VAL A 115 -15.21 -3.69 23.49
CA VAL A 115 -15.53 -4.13 24.88
C VAL A 115 -15.93 -5.61 24.93
N ALA A 116 -16.73 -6.08 23.98
CA ALA A 116 -17.09 -7.50 23.89
C ALA A 116 -15.86 -8.38 23.55
N GLY A 117 -15.00 -7.92 22.65
CA GLY A 117 -13.73 -8.56 22.32
C GLY A 117 -12.78 -8.64 23.52
N ALA A 118 -12.71 -7.59 24.34
CA ALA A 118 -11.91 -7.57 25.57
C ALA A 118 -12.39 -8.61 26.60
N ALA A 119 -13.71 -8.69 26.81
CA ALA A 119 -14.32 -9.69 27.67
C ALA A 119 -14.06 -11.12 27.15
N ALA A 120 -14.13 -11.35 25.83
CA ALA A 120 -13.86 -12.65 25.22
C ALA A 120 -12.35 -13.03 25.21
N ALA A 121 -11.45 -12.04 25.18
CA ALA A 121 -10.01 -12.21 25.27
C ALA A 121 -9.49 -12.32 26.73
N GLY A 122 -10.34 -12.03 27.72
CA GLY A 122 -9.96 -11.99 29.15
C GLY A 122 -8.98 -10.87 29.52
N ARG A 123 -8.83 -9.84 28.68
CA ARG A 123 -7.86 -8.74 28.87
C ARG A 123 -8.38 -7.41 28.28
N PRO A 124 -7.98 -6.24 28.81
CA PRO A 124 -8.49 -4.96 28.34
C PRO A 124 -8.10 -4.66 26.89
N ALA A 125 -9.01 -4.11 26.09
CA ALA A 125 -8.68 -3.61 24.76
C ALA A 125 -7.87 -2.31 24.82
N ARG A 126 -6.83 -2.19 23.99
CA ARG A 126 -6.10 -0.93 23.79
C ARG A 126 -6.81 -0.13 22.69
N VAL A 127 -7.51 0.94 23.08
CA VAL A 127 -8.44 1.67 22.19
C VAL A 127 -7.94 3.08 21.90
N GLN A 128 -7.97 3.47 20.63
CA GLN A 128 -7.69 4.85 20.20
C GLN A 128 -8.95 5.49 19.61
N LEU A 129 -9.40 6.59 20.23
CA LEU A 129 -10.60 7.30 19.79
C LEU A 129 -10.26 8.21 18.61
N LYS A 130 -11.00 8.05 17.52
CA LYS A 130 -10.84 8.83 16.31
C LYS A 130 -11.86 9.95 16.21
N ALA A 131 -11.39 11.19 16.15
CA ALA A 131 -12.17 12.35 15.76
C ALA A 131 -12.21 12.48 14.22
N ASP A 132 -13.36 12.84 13.65
CA ASP A 132 -13.41 13.43 12.31
C ASP A 132 -13.45 14.95 12.45
N THR A 133 -12.35 15.61 12.11
CA THR A 133 -12.18 17.07 12.28
C THR A 133 -12.48 17.86 11.01
N GLY A 134 -12.97 17.20 9.95
CA GLY A 134 -13.25 17.82 8.64
C GLY A 134 -12.83 17.00 7.43
N LEU A 135 -12.54 15.70 7.59
CA LEU A 135 -12.22 14.79 6.48
C LEU A 135 -13.47 14.09 5.92
N GLY A 136 -14.53 13.94 6.73
CA GLY A 136 -15.82 13.38 6.30
C GLY A 136 -15.75 11.93 5.85
N ARG A 137 -14.86 11.12 6.44
CA ARG A 137 -14.57 9.74 5.97
C ARG A 137 -14.80 8.67 7.03
N ALA A 138 -14.21 8.86 8.20
CA ALA A 138 -14.31 7.94 9.33
C ALA A 138 -13.70 8.62 10.56
N GLY A 139 -14.34 8.44 11.70
CA GLY A 139 -14.10 9.19 12.91
C GLY A 139 -15.45 9.69 13.43
N CYS A 140 -15.49 9.99 14.72
CA CYS A 140 -16.67 10.49 15.39
C CYS A 140 -16.80 11.99 15.10
N GLN A 141 -18.01 12.44 14.73
CA GLN A 141 -18.27 13.86 14.45
C GLN A 141 -18.25 14.69 15.75
N PRO A 142 -17.97 16.01 15.69
CA PRO A 142 -17.91 16.85 16.89
C PRO A 142 -19.19 16.85 17.74
N ALA A 143 -20.36 16.62 17.13
CA ALA A 143 -21.64 16.52 17.84
C ALA A 143 -21.78 15.21 18.65
N ASP A 144 -21.22 14.10 18.16
CA ASP A 144 -21.33 12.78 18.77
C ASP A 144 -20.17 12.49 19.76
N TRP A 145 -19.10 13.28 19.69
CA TRP A 145 -17.88 13.13 20.49
C TRP A 145 -18.12 13.11 22.01
N PRO A 146 -19.03 13.93 22.59
CA PRO A 146 -19.39 13.83 24.01
C PRO A 146 -19.91 12.44 24.42
N GLU A 147 -20.77 11.81 23.61
CA GLU A 147 -21.32 10.49 23.91
C GLU A 147 -20.24 9.41 23.79
N LEU A 148 -19.43 9.45 22.72
CA LEU A 148 -18.35 8.47 22.52
C LEU A 148 -17.29 8.54 23.63
N VAL A 149 -16.90 9.74 24.06
CA VAL A 149 -15.95 9.93 25.17
C VAL A 149 -16.55 9.45 26.49
N ALA A 150 -17.80 9.79 26.80
CA ALA A 150 -18.46 9.37 28.03
C ALA A 150 -18.57 7.84 28.16
N GLU A 151 -19.00 7.17 27.09
CA GLU A 151 -19.11 5.70 27.01
C GLU A 151 -17.72 5.03 27.07
N ALA A 152 -16.72 5.56 26.35
CA ALA A 152 -15.37 5.02 26.40
C ALA A 152 -14.76 5.16 27.81
N ARG A 153 -15.00 6.29 28.49
CA ARG A 153 -14.57 6.50 29.88
C ARG A 153 -15.35 5.64 30.87
N ALA A 154 -16.58 5.25 30.57
CA ALA A 154 -17.29 4.24 31.37
C ALA A 154 -16.66 2.85 31.23
N ALA A 155 -16.33 2.43 30.00
CA ALA A 155 -15.63 1.17 29.72
C ALA A 155 -14.19 1.12 30.25
N GLU A 156 -13.50 2.26 30.32
CA GLU A 156 -12.16 2.34 30.93
C GLU A 156 -12.24 2.23 32.46
N ARG A 157 -13.24 2.85 33.11
CA ARG A 157 -13.46 2.74 34.56
C ARG A 157 -13.82 1.32 35.02
N THR A 158 -14.38 0.47 34.16
CA THR A 158 -14.61 -0.96 34.46
C THR A 158 -13.42 -1.85 34.11
N GLY A 159 -12.34 -1.30 33.55
CA GLY A 159 -11.17 -2.04 33.09
C GLY A 159 -11.38 -2.83 31.81
N ALA A 160 -12.49 -2.63 31.08
CA ALA A 160 -12.73 -3.31 29.82
C ALA A 160 -11.85 -2.77 28.68
N ILE A 161 -11.45 -1.50 28.73
CA ILE A 161 -10.52 -0.88 27.78
C ILE A 161 -9.47 -0.03 28.51
N ARG A 162 -8.40 0.33 27.81
CA ARG A 162 -7.53 1.48 28.08
C ARG A 162 -7.66 2.44 26.90
N ILE A 163 -7.87 3.72 27.13
CA ILE A 163 -7.87 4.72 26.06
C ILE A 163 -6.41 5.14 25.82
N THR A 164 -5.79 4.58 24.79
CA THR A 164 -4.35 4.71 24.53
C THR A 164 -4.01 5.87 23.61
N GLY A 165 -4.98 6.42 22.89
CA GLY A 165 -4.71 7.55 22.00
C GLY A 165 -5.93 8.32 21.50
N LEU A 166 -5.68 9.55 21.06
CA LEU A 166 -6.66 10.45 20.44
C LEU A 166 -6.12 10.92 19.09
N TRP A 167 -6.91 10.78 18.01
CA TRP A 167 -6.38 11.08 16.68
C TRP A 167 -7.39 11.56 15.64
N SER A 168 -6.86 12.24 14.62
CA SER A 168 -7.58 12.54 13.38
C SER A 168 -6.63 12.47 12.17
N HIS A 169 -7.09 12.85 10.99
CA HIS A 169 -6.32 12.78 9.76
C HIS A 169 -6.66 13.95 8.83
N LEU A 170 -5.64 14.64 8.34
CA LEU A 170 -5.79 15.81 7.49
C LEU A 170 -6.26 15.42 6.08
N ALA A 171 -7.02 16.31 5.45
CA ALA A 171 -7.59 16.15 4.11
C ALA A 171 -6.68 16.71 3.01
N CYS A 172 -6.15 17.91 3.21
CA CYS A 172 -5.42 18.71 2.21
C CYS A 172 -4.04 19.15 2.75
N ALA A 173 -3.33 18.28 3.46
CA ALA A 173 -2.01 18.62 4.05
C ALA A 173 -0.88 18.64 2.99
N ASP A 174 -1.15 17.99 1.88
CA ASP A 174 -0.45 17.94 0.61
C ASP A 174 -0.66 19.19 -0.25
N GLU A 175 -1.64 20.05 0.09
CA GLU A 175 -1.89 21.35 -0.57
C GLU A 175 -1.35 22.50 0.31
N PRO A 176 -0.18 23.11 -0.01
CA PRO A 176 0.42 24.15 0.83
C PRO A 176 -0.51 25.34 1.12
N GLY A 177 -0.77 25.58 2.40
CA GLY A 177 -1.61 26.70 2.86
C GLY A 177 -3.12 26.50 2.71
N HIS A 178 -3.59 25.31 2.32
CA HIS A 178 -5.03 25.06 2.17
C HIS A 178 -5.78 25.24 3.51
N PRO A 179 -6.85 26.08 3.58
CA PRO A 179 -7.43 26.54 4.84
C PRO A 179 -8.08 25.45 5.69
N SER A 180 -8.42 24.29 5.11
CA SER A 180 -8.92 23.14 5.88
C SER A 180 -7.90 22.65 6.92
N VAL A 181 -6.59 22.76 6.66
CA VAL A 181 -5.54 22.30 7.57
C VAL A 181 -5.61 23.02 8.92
N ALA A 182 -5.75 24.35 8.90
CA ALA A 182 -5.87 25.16 10.11
C ALA A 182 -7.18 24.88 10.86
N ALA A 183 -8.29 24.71 10.15
CA ALA A 183 -9.58 24.36 10.74
C ALA A 183 -9.56 22.97 11.40
N GLN A 184 -9.02 21.96 10.70
CA GLN A 184 -8.86 20.60 11.23
C GLN A 184 -7.91 20.54 12.43
N LEU A 185 -6.87 21.38 12.47
CA LEU A 185 -5.96 21.49 13.60
C LEU A 185 -6.62 22.13 14.84
N SER A 186 -7.44 23.17 14.65
CA SER A 186 -8.24 23.75 15.75
C SER A 186 -9.21 22.71 16.29
N ALA A 187 -10.06 22.16 15.43
CA ALA A 187 -11.06 21.16 15.82
C ALA A 187 -10.42 19.92 16.49
N PHE A 188 -9.22 19.51 16.05
CA PHE A 188 -8.49 18.44 16.75
C PHE A 188 -8.06 18.83 18.17
N ARG A 189 -7.53 20.04 18.37
CA ARG A 189 -7.16 20.56 19.70
C ARG A 189 -8.38 20.70 20.61
N ASP A 190 -9.50 21.20 20.08
CA ASP A 190 -10.76 21.37 20.82
C ASP A 190 -11.34 20.01 21.26
N MET A 191 -11.34 19.01 20.37
CA MET A 191 -11.81 17.65 20.67
C MET A 191 -10.87 16.88 21.63
N VAL A 192 -9.56 17.09 21.53
CA VAL A 192 -8.58 16.55 22.49
C VAL A 192 -8.78 17.18 23.88
N ALA A 193 -8.84 18.50 23.98
CA ALA A 193 -9.04 19.21 25.25
C ALA A 193 -10.37 18.85 25.92
N TYR A 194 -11.43 18.59 25.14
CA TYR A 194 -12.68 18.04 25.66
C TYR A 194 -12.48 16.65 26.28
N ALA A 195 -11.82 15.73 25.56
CA ALA A 195 -11.60 14.37 26.04
C ALA A 195 -10.73 14.33 27.31
N GLU A 196 -9.68 15.16 27.36
CA GLU A 196 -8.80 15.30 28.55
C GLU A 196 -9.55 15.87 29.75
N LYS A 197 -10.47 16.81 29.55
CA LYS A 197 -11.34 17.37 30.60
C LYS A 197 -12.28 16.32 31.21
N GLU A 198 -12.79 15.38 30.40
CA GLU A 198 -13.55 14.21 30.88
C GLU A 198 -12.61 13.08 31.42
N GLY A 199 -11.33 13.40 31.57
CA GLY A 199 -10.30 12.59 32.22
C GLY A 199 -9.67 11.51 31.35
N VAL A 200 -9.81 11.57 30.02
CA VAL A 200 -9.00 10.74 29.12
C VAL A 200 -7.53 11.11 29.30
N ASP A 201 -6.69 10.10 29.56
CA ASP A 201 -5.25 10.23 29.73
C ASP A 201 -4.56 9.37 28.66
N PRO A 202 -4.36 9.90 27.44
CA PRO A 202 -3.90 9.13 26.30
C PRO A 202 -2.37 9.01 26.26
N GLU A 203 -1.87 7.82 25.88
CA GLU A 203 -0.43 7.59 25.65
C GLU A 203 0.09 8.40 24.46
N VAL A 204 -0.76 8.64 23.44
CA VAL A 204 -0.41 9.43 22.23
C VAL A 204 -1.58 10.23 21.65
N ARG A 205 -1.32 11.49 21.31
CA ARG A 205 -2.15 12.35 20.43
C ARG A 205 -1.50 12.40 19.05
N HIS A 206 -2.26 12.24 17.96
CA HIS A 206 -1.67 12.32 16.61
C HIS A 206 -2.58 12.81 15.50
N LEU A 207 -2.05 13.77 14.72
CA LEU A 207 -2.72 14.35 13.55
C LEU A 207 -1.92 14.10 12.26
N ALA A 208 -0.64 14.49 12.24
CA ALA A 208 0.23 14.45 11.06
C ALA A 208 0.22 13.13 10.27
N ASN A 209 -0.01 13.24 8.97
CA ASN A 209 0.32 12.28 7.92
C ASN A 209 1.69 12.65 7.29
N SER A 210 2.16 11.93 6.26
CA SER A 210 3.44 12.21 5.60
C SER A 210 3.67 13.70 5.23
N PRO A 211 2.77 14.40 4.49
CA PRO A 211 3.00 15.78 4.11
C PRO A 211 3.08 16.72 5.34
N ALA A 212 2.11 16.64 6.26
CA ALA A 212 2.16 17.44 7.50
C ALA A 212 3.41 17.15 8.37
N THR A 213 3.95 15.94 8.34
CA THR A 213 5.21 15.60 9.02
C THR A 213 6.39 16.39 8.42
N LEU A 214 6.37 16.61 7.11
CA LEU A 214 7.42 17.33 6.38
C LEU A 214 7.29 18.86 6.47
N THR A 215 6.06 19.40 6.54
CA THR A 215 5.80 20.84 6.37
C THR A 215 5.13 21.56 7.54
N LEU A 216 4.54 20.85 8.52
CA LEU A 216 3.67 21.44 9.55
C LEU A 216 4.01 20.94 10.98
N PRO A 217 5.12 21.41 11.60
CA PRO A 217 5.56 20.97 12.93
C PRO A 217 4.49 21.03 14.03
N GLU A 218 3.59 22.01 13.97
CA GLU A 218 2.49 22.22 14.91
C GLU A 218 1.39 21.13 14.86
N THR A 219 1.50 20.19 13.92
CA THR A 219 0.62 19.01 13.75
C THR A 219 1.24 17.69 14.22
N HIS A 220 2.49 17.71 14.71
CA HIS A 220 3.22 16.48 15.08
C HIS A 220 2.66 15.81 16.34
N PHE A 221 2.29 16.59 17.36
CA PHE A 221 1.85 16.11 18.68
C PHE A 221 2.79 15.04 19.25
N ASP A 222 2.27 13.94 19.81
CA ASP A 222 3.08 12.91 20.48
C ASP A 222 3.58 11.83 19.50
N LEU A 223 2.99 11.73 18.30
CA LEU A 223 3.24 10.66 17.32
C LEU A 223 2.92 11.10 15.87
N VAL A 224 3.91 11.08 14.97
CA VAL A 224 3.69 11.30 13.53
C VAL A 224 3.37 10.00 12.79
N ARG A 225 2.50 10.03 11.77
CA ARG A 225 2.10 8.84 10.99
C ARG A 225 2.55 8.92 9.54
N THR A 226 3.80 8.56 9.31
CA THR A 226 4.42 8.58 7.98
C THR A 226 4.07 7.32 7.19
N GLY A 227 3.58 7.50 5.97
CA GLY A 227 3.38 6.45 4.97
C GLY A 227 4.32 6.67 3.78
N ILE A 228 3.79 7.24 2.69
CA ILE A 228 4.46 7.42 1.39
C ILE A 228 5.94 7.90 1.46
N ALA A 229 6.24 8.83 2.37
CA ALA A 229 7.57 9.42 2.51
C ALA A 229 8.64 8.42 3.02
N MET A 230 8.28 7.36 3.77
CA MET A 230 9.26 6.34 4.15
C MET A 230 9.75 5.52 2.94
N TYR A 231 8.87 5.38 1.95
CA TYR A 231 9.16 4.72 0.66
C TYR A 231 9.86 5.67 -0.32
N GLY A 232 10.19 6.89 0.12
CA GLY A 232 10.98 7.86 -0.63
C GLY A 232 10.22 8.59 -1.73
N ILE A 233 8.90 8.58 -1.68
CA ILE A 233 8.03 9.21 -2.69
C ILE A 233 7.43 10.47 -2.08
N SER A 234 7.46 11.57 -2.84
CA SER A 234 6.88 12.84 -2.40
C SER A 234 5.36 12.69 -2.21
N PRO A 235 4.74 13.31 -1.20
CA PRO A 235 3.29 13.26 -1.04
C PRO A 235 2.52 13.97 -2.15
N ALA A 236 3.08 15.03 -2.74
CA ALA A 236 2.49 15.77 -3.85
C ALA A 236 3.57 16.62 -4.56
N PRO A 237 3.48 16.88 -5.88
CA PRO A 237 4.43 17.73 -6.61
C PRO A 237 4.63 19.12 -6.00
N GLU A 238 3.59 19.69 -5.39
CA GLU A 238 3.56 20.99 -4.71
C GLU A 238 4.49 21.05 -3.48
N LEU A 239 4.93 19.90 -2.97
CA LEU A 239 5.90 19.81 -1.86
C LEU A 239 7.36 19.63 -2.35
N GLY A 240 7.57 19.58 -3.67
CA GLY A 240 8.87 19.31 -4.28
C GLY A 240 9.17 17.83 -4.47
N THR A 241 10.34 17.57 -5.05
CA THR A 241 10.85 16.22 -5.35
C THR A 241 11.29 15.47 -4.08
N PRO A 242 11.44 14.13 -4.13
CA PRO A 242 12.07 13.38 -3.04
C PRO A 242 13.42 13.94 -2.62
N ALA A 243 14.27 14.35 -3.56
CA ALA A 243 15.61 14.87 -3.28
C ALA A 243 15.56 16.18 -2.47
N GLU A 244 14.68 17.12 -2.83
CA GLU A 244 14.47 18.38 -2.09
C GLU A 244 13.90 18.13 -0.69
N LEU A 245 13.04 17.11 -0.56
CA LEU A 245 12.52 16.64 0.72
C LEU A 245 13.53 15.83 1.55
N GLY A 246 14.74 15.55 1.04
CA GLY A 246 15.76 14.73 1.70
C GLY A 246 15.38 13.25 1.81
N LEU A 247 14.65 12.73 0.82
CA LEU A 247 14.13 11.38 0.71
C LEU A 247 14.69 10.67 -0.53
N ARG A 248 14.83 9.35 -0.48
CA ARG A 248 15.31 8.50 -1.59
C ARG A 248 14.28 7.41 -1.92
N PRO A 249 13.76 7.32 -3.17
CA PRO A 249 12.81 6.28 -3.57
C PRO A 249 13.32 4.86 -3.28
N VAL A 250 12.44 4.02 -2.73
CA VAL A 250 12.79 2.69 -2.23
C VAL A 250 12.58 1.58 -3.26
N MET A 251 11.62 1.72 -4.18
CA MET A 251 11.33 0.73 -5.22
C MET A 251 11.96 1.10 -6.56
N THR A 252 12.67 0.15 -7.17
CA THR A 252 12.99 0.16 -8.61
C THR A 252 12.19 -0.94 -9.31
N LEU A 253 11.38 -0.58 -10.31
CA LEU A 253 10.61 -1.53 -11.12
C LEU A 253 11.33 -1.79 -12.44
N ALA A 254 11.83 -3.01 -12.61
CA ALA A 254 12.61 -3.44 -13.78
C ALA A 254 11.96 -4.63 -14.49
N ALA A 255 12.10 -4.69 -15.82
CA ALA A 255 11.67 -5.80 -16.66
C ALA A 255 12.78 -6.19 -17.66
N ALA A 256 12.76 -7.43 -18.13
CA ALA A 256 13.65 -7.90 -19.20
C ALA A 256 12.97 -7.71 -20.57
N VAL A 257 13.62 -7.07 -21.54
CA VAL A 257 13.09 -6.91 -22.91
C VAL A 257 12.88 -8.29 -23.54
N ALA A 258 11.63 -8.66 -23.83
CA ALA A 258 11.28 -10.04 -24.23
C ALA A 258 11.47 -10.31 -25.73
N LEU A 259 11.42 -9.27 -26.56
CA LEU A 259 11.61 -9.32 -28.00
C LEU A 259 12.05 -7.94 -28.51
N VAL A 260 12.95 -7.92 -29.48
CA VAL A 260 13.16 -6.79 -30.38
C VAL A 260 12.91 -7.27 -31.81
N LYS A 261 12.18 -6.48 -32.61
CA LYS A 261 11.87 -6.80 -34.01
C LYS A 261 11.85 -5.56 -34.88
N ASP A 262 12.16 -5.73 -36.16
CA ASP A 262 11.98 -4.71 -37.19
C ASP A 262 10.51 -4.62 -37.63
N VAL A 263 10.06 -3.41 -37.98
CA VAL A 263 8.76 -3.14 -38.60
C VAL A 263 8.87 -2.00 -39.63
N PRO A 264 8.09 -2.05 -40.73
CA PRO A 264 8.07 -0.97 -41.71
C PRO A 264 7.34 0.28 -41.18
N ALA A 265 7.46 1.38 -41.94
CA ALA A 265 6.63 2.57 -41.77
C ALA A 265 5.12 2.25 -41.84
N GLY A 266 4.31 2.99 -41.10
CA GLY A 266 2.85 2.82 -41.05
C GLY A 266 2.36 1.58 -40.29
N HIS A 267 3.23 0.86 -39.58
CA HIS A 267 2.85 -0.35 -38.84
C HIS A 267 2.09 0.01 -37.56
N GLY A 268 0.80 -0.34 -37.49
CA GLY A 268 -0.05 -0.11 -36.32
C GLY A 268 0.36 -0.98 -35.12
N VAL A 269 0.59 -0.35 -33.96
CA VAL A 269 1.09 -1.03 -32.76
C VAL A 269 0.00 -1.17 -31.69
N SER A 270 -0.07 -2.37 -31.09
CA SER A 270 -1.02 -2.75 -30.04
C SER A 270 -2.51 -2.59 -30.42
N TYR A 271 -3.41 -2.89 -29.49
CA TYR A 271 -4.85 -2.98 -29.70
C TYR A 271 -5.46 -1.67 -30.22
N GLY A 272 -6.08 -1.72 -31.39
CA GLY A 272 -6.76 -0.58 -32.01
C GLY A 272 -5.82 0.47 -32.62
N HIS A 273 -4.52 0.16 -32.74
CA HIS A 273 -3.54 0.94 -33.51
C HIS A 273 -3.52 2.46 -33.24
N HIS A 274 -3.61 2.82 -31.94
CA HIS A 274 -3.52 4.22 -31.46
C HIS A 274 -2.11 4.82 -31.60
N TYR A 275 -1.13 3.99 -31.95
CA TYR A 275 0.19 4.38 -32.43
C TYR A 275 0.41 3.64 -33.75
N ALA A 276 1.02 4.31 -34.73
CA ALA A 276 1.61 3.70 -35.91
C ALA A 276 3.01 4.27 -36.11
N THR A 277 3.94 3.47 -36.62
CA THR A 277 5.32 3.91 -36.88
C THR A 277 5.35 4.96 -37.98
N ALA A 278 6.14 6.02 -37.80
CA ALA A 278 6.35 7.04 -38.84
C ALA A 278 7.22 6.50 -39.98
N ASP A 279 8.33 5.85 -39.61
CA ASP A 279 9.36 5.30 -40.49
C ASP A 279 9.58 3.80 -40.20
N GLU A 280 10.53 3.17 -40.91
CA GLU A 280 11.04 1.85 -40.55
C GLU A 280 11.80 1.94 -39.21
N THR A 281 11.47 1.08 -38.24
CA THR A 281 12.03 1.14 -36.88
C THR A 281 12.05 -0.24 -36.20
N THR A 282 12.74 -0.31 -35.07
CA THR A 282 12.74 -1.45 -34.14
C THR A 282 11.71 -1.24 -33.03
N LEU A 283 10.92 -2.28 -32.73
CA LEU A 283 9.99 -2.31 -31.60
C LEU A 283 10.48 -3.27 -30.52
N GLY A 284 10.51 -2.79 -29.28
CA GLY A 284 10.83 -3.58 -28.08
C GLY A 284 9.56 -4.02 -27.35
N LEU A 285 9.51 -5.27 -26.90
CA LEU A 285 8.40 -5.82 -26.12
C LEU A 285 8.77 -5.91 -24.64
N ILE A 286 7.99 -5.23 -23.79
CA ILE A 286 8.18 -5.19 -22.33
C ILE A 286 7.13 -6.11 -21.68
N PRO A 287 7.52 -7.23 -21.02
CA PRO A 287 6.63 -8.30 -20.59
C PRO A 287 5.98 -8.05 -19.21
N VAL A 288 5.51 -6.82 -18.99
CA VAL A 288 4.61 -6.47 -17.87
C VAL A 288 3.44 -5.62 -18.37
N GLY A 289 2.25 -5.81 -17.82
CA GLY A 289 1.05 -5.08 -18.22
C GLY A 289 0.14 -4.71 -17.05
N TYR A 290 -1.12 -4.39 -17.33
CA TYR A 290 -2.04 -3.91 -16.29
C TYR A 290 -2.44 -4.97 -15.24
N ALA A 291 -2.21 -6.27 -15.48
CA ALA A 291 -2.32 -7.32 -14.46
C ALA A 291 -1.04 -7.46 -13.59
N ASP A 292 0.07 -6.85 -14.01
CA ASP A 292 1.29 -6.70 -13.22
C ASP A 292 1.37 -5.33 -12.50
N GLY A 293 0.39 -4.45 -12.73
CA GLY A 293 0.23 -3.14 -12.09
C GLY A 293 0.43 -1.93 -13.01
N ILE A 294 0.86 -2.13 -14.26
CA ILE A 294 1.18 -1.01 -15.18
C ILE A 294 -0.12 -0.27 -15.57
N PRO A 295 -0.29 1.03 -15.24
CA PRO A 295 -1.56 1.72 -15.46
C PRO A 295 -1.95 1.76 -16.93
N ARG A 296 -3.10 1.20 -17.30
CA ARG A 296 -3.59 1.23 -18.69
C ARG A 296 -3.84 2.67 -19.19
N HIS A 297 -4.06 3.61 -18.27
CA HIS A 297 -4.23 5.04 -18.53
C HIS A 297 -2.92 5.73 -18.97
N ALA A 298 -1.77 5.09 -18.78
CA ALA A 298 -0.47 5.50 -19.31
C ALA A 298 -0.19 4.99 -20.74
N SER A 299 -1.18 4.42 -21.44
CA SER A 299 -1.07 4.12 -22.88
C SER A 299 -0.65 5.36 -23.67
N GLY A 300 0.38 5.26 -24.51
CA GLY A 300 0.96 6.40 -25.24
C GLY A 300 1.88 7.34 -24.44
N ARG A 301 1.94 7.21 -23.11
CA ARG A 301 2.60 8.18 -22.21
C ARG A 301 3.61 7.58 -21.24
N GLY A 302 3.38 6.36 -20.75
CA GLY A 302 4.16 5.71 -19.70
C GLY A 302 5.64 5.58 -20.08
N PRO A 303 6.57 6.19 -19.32
CA PRO A 303 7.97 6.24 -19.68
C PRO A 303 8.75 5.02 -19.19
N VAL A 304 9.82 4.64 -19.90
CA VAL A 304 10.70 3.52 -19.52
C VAL A 304 12.09 3.73 -20.11
N LEU A 305 13.15 3.57 -19.31
CA LEU A 305 14.53 3.61 -19.80
C LEU A 305 14.89 2.26 -20.42
N VAL A 306 15.28 2.26 -21.69
CA VAL A 306 15.79 1.07 -22.40
C VAL A 306 17.05 1.46 -23.17
N GLY A 307 18.14 0.71 -23.01
CA GLY A 307 19.40 0.99 -23.72
C GLY A 307 20.01 2.37 -23.41
N GLY A 308 19.75 2.93 -22.22
CA GLY A 308 20.22 4.27 -21.83
C GLY A 308 19.41 5.44 -22.43
N ARG A 309 18.23 5.18 -23.01
CA ARG A 309 17.31 6.22 -23.52
C ARG A 309 15.90 6.01 -22.96
N VAL A 310 15.26 7.10 -22.54
CA VAL A 310 13.85 7.05 -22.10
C VAL A 310 12.96 6.95 -23.34
N ARG A 311 12.10 5.94 -23.35
CA ARG A 311 11.07 5.67 -24.37
C ARG A 311 9.69 5.77 -23.73
N THR A 312 8.63 5.87 -24.52
CA THR A 312 7.24 5.79 -24.03
C THR A 312 6.52 4.55 -24.58
N ALA A 313 5.45 4.13 -23.91
CA ALA A 313 4.61 3.02 -24.35
C ALA A 313 3.94 3.30 -25.71
N ALA A 314 4.39 2.61 -26.76
CA ALA A 314 3.88 2.70 -28.13
C ALA A 314 2.49 2.08 -28.25
N GLY A 315 1.45 2.93 -28.16
CA GLY A 315 0.05 2.53 -28.23
C GLY A 315 -0.49 2.05 -26.88
N ARG A 316 -1.37 1.03 -26.89
CA ARG A 316 -2.05 0.56 -25.68
C ARG A 316 -1.21 -0.39 -24.84
N VAL A 317 -1.21 -0.19 -23.52
CA VAL A 317 -0.79 -1.20 -22.52
C VAL A 317 -1.79 -2.36 -22.53
N ALA A 318 -1.30 -3.59 -22.63
CA ALA A 318 -2.09 -4.82 -22.57
C ALA A 318 -2.08 -5.44 -21.15
N MET A 319 -2.69 -6.61 -20.98
CA MET A 319 -2.82 -7.27 -19.67
C MET A 319 -1.45 -7.66 -19.09
N ASP A 320 -0.56 -8.21 -19.94
CA ASP A 320 0.70 -8.83 -19.53
C ASP A 320 1.95 -8.15 -20.14
N GLN A 321 1.77 -7.15 -21.01
CA GLN A 321 2.85 -6.56 -21.79
C GLN A 321 2.50 -5.17 -22.35
N PHE A 322 3.52 -4.40 -22.73
CA PHE A 322 3.40 -3.26 -23.65
C PHE A 322 4.58 -3.20 -24.63
N VAL A 323 4.49 -2.34 -25.63
CA VAL A 323 5.52 -2.16 -26.66
C VAL A 323 6.16 -0.78 -26.51
N VAL A 324 7.44 -0.66 -26.86
CA VAL A 324 8.15 0.62 -27.00
C VAL A 324 8.73 0.76 -28.41
N ASP A 325 8.80 1.98 -28.91
CA ASP A 325 9.56 2.32 -30.12
C ASP A 325 11.03 2.60 -29.76
N LEU A 326 11.92 1.79 -30.31
CA LEU A 326 13.36 1.84 -30.07
C LEU A 326 14.09 2.70 -31.14
N GLY A 327 13.40 3.23 -32.15
CA GLY A 327 13.97 4.17 -33.11
C GLY A 327 15.23 3.67 -33.82
N GLY A 328 15.30 2.37 -34.10
CA GLY A 328 16.46 1.71 -34.70
C GLY A 328 17.46 1.10 -33.70
N ASP A 329 17.37 1.40 -32.40
CA ASP A 329 18.21 0.77 -31.38
C ASP A 329 17.88 -0.74 -31.26
N ARG A 330 18.91 -1.56 -31.03
CA ARG A 330 18.81 -3.03 -30.89
C ARG A 330 19.44 -3.50 -29.56
N PRO A 331 18.76 -3.32 -28.42
CA PRO A 331 19.14 -4.00 -27.20
C PRO A 331 18.89 -5.51 -27.34
N GLU A 332 19.76 -6.35 -26.78
CA GLU A 332 19.57 -7.80 -26.81
C GLU A 332 18.32 -8.23 -26.02
N PRO A 333 17.61 -9.30 -26.44
CA PRO A 333 16.58 -9.93 -25.62
C PRO A 333 17.15 -10.33 -24.25
N GLY A 334 16.45 -9.96 -23.18
CA GLY A 334 16.94 -10.08 -21.80
C GLY A 334 17.56 -8.79 -21.23
N ALA A 335 17.84 -7.77 -22.05
CA ALA A 335 18.34 -6.47 -21.57
C ALA A 335 17.34 -5.79 -20.61
N GLU A 336 17.88 -5.01 -19.66
CA GLU A 336 17.05 -4.36 -18.64
C GLU A 336 16.30 -3.14 -19.20
N ALA A 337 15.00 -3.10 -18.89
CA ALA A 337 14.12 -1.95 -19.06
C ALA A 337 13.69 -1.45 -17.67
N LEU A 338 14.01 -0.21 -17.33
CA LEU A 338 13.65 0.40 -16.04
C LEU A 338 12.41 1.25 -16.21
N LEU A 339 11.31 0.82 -15.61
CA LEU A 339 10.04 1.53 -15.69
C LEU A 339 10.08 2.74 -14.75
N PHE A 340 10.47 2.53 -13.50
CA PHE A 340 10.79 3.62 -12.56
C PHE A 340 11.83 3.22 -11.51
N GLY A 341 12.47 4.19 -10.87
CA GLY A 341 13.45 4.00 -9.80
C GLY A 341 13.81 5.29 -9.05
N PRO A 342 14.93 5.30 -8.30
CA PRO A 342 15.46 6.50 -7.64
C PRO A 342 16.00 7.58 -8.60
N GLY A 343 16.26 7.24 -9.87
CA GLY A 343 16.76 8.15 -10.90
C GLY A 343 18.28 8.14 -11.06
N ASP A 344 19.01 7.30 -10.31
CA ASP A 344 20.48 7.24 -10.30
C ASP A 344 21.09 6.88 -11.67
N ARG A 345 20.30 6.25 -12.55
CA ARG A 345 20.69 5.82 -13.91
C ARG A 345 19.94 6.58 -15.01
N GLY A 346 19.24 7.67 -14.65
CA GLY A 346 18.37 8.41 -15.56
C GLY A 346 17.06 7.70 -15.90
N GLU A 347 16.68 6.69 -15.11
CA GLU A 347 15.35 6.07 -15.21
C GLU A 347 14.23 7.02 -14.73
N PRO A 348 12.98 6.82 -15.20
CA PRO A 348 11.86 7.66 -14.75
C PRO A 348 11.61 7.52 -13.25
N SER A 349 10.97 8.51 -12.65
CA SER A 349 10.48 8.43 -11.28
C SER A 349 9.10 7.76 -11.21
N VAL A 350 8.67 7.47 -9.98
CA VAL A 350 7.28 7.09 -9.69
C VAL A 350 6.29 8.20 -10.09
N GLU A 351 6.71 9.47 -10.05
CA GLU A 351 5.86 10.62 -10.36
C GLU A 351 5.68 10.82 -11.87
N ASP A 352 6.69 10.52 -12.68
CA ASP A 352 6.55 10.52 -14.15
C ASP A 352 5.49 9.50 -14.61
N TRP A 353 5.36 8.38 -13.90
CA TRP A 353 4.27 7.41 -14.11
C TRP A 353 2.92 7.88 -13.57
N ALA A 354 2.90 8.65 -12.48
CA ALA A 354 1.69 9.24 -11.92
C ALA A 354 1.09 10.26 -12.92
N VAL A 355 1.90 11.20 -13.40
CA VAL A 355 1.56 12.17 -14.46
C VAL A 355 1.19 11.47 -15.77
N ALA A 356 1.93 10.44 -16.19
CA ALA A 356 1.59 9.68 -17.39
C ALA A 356 0.26 8.90 -17.27
N ALA A 357 -0.17 8.54 -16.06
CA ALA A 357 -1.40 7.81 -15.80
C ALA A 357 -2.61 8.67 -15.42
N ASP A 358 -2.41 9.96 -15.11
CA ASP A 358 -3.42 10.88 -14.53
C ASP A 358 -3.86 10.43 -13.12
N THR A 359 -2.88 10.23 -12.23
CA THR A 359 -3.04 9.78 -10.84
C THR A 359 -1.88 10.28 -9.96
N ILE A 360 -1.76 9.77 -8.73
CA ILE A 360 -0.71 10.12 -7.75
C ILE A 360 0.29 8.97 -7.53
N GLY A 361 1.55 9.28 -7.19
CA GLY A 361 2.60 8.28 -6.96
C GLY A 361 2.28 7.18 -5.93
N TYR A 362 1.37 7.45 -4.97
CA TYR A 362 0.80 6.45 -4.04
C TYR A 362 0.18 5.26 -4.78
N GLU A 363 -0.57 5.51 -5.84
CA GLU A 363 -1.31 4.48 -6.57
C GLU A 363 -0.36 3.60 -7.39
N ILE A 364 0.63 4.24 -8.03
CA ILE A 364 1.63 3.58 -8.89
C ILE A 364 2.32 2.43 -8.15
N VAL A 365 2.89 2.68 -6.97
CA VAL A 365 3.59 1.64 -6.19
C VAL A 365 2.64 0.65 -5.51
N THR A 366 1.48 1.12 -5.03
CA THR A 366 0.53 0.25 -4.31
C THR A 366 -0.15 -0.76 -5.25
N ARG A 367 -0.28 -0.46 -6.56
CA ARG A 367 -0.91 -1.36 -7.55
C ARG A 367 0.02 -2.37 -8.21
N ILE A 368 1.33 -2.39 -7.90
CA ILE A 368 2.25 -3.39 -8.48
C ILE A 368 1.83 -4.80 -8.06
N GLY A 369 1.44 -5.63 -9.01
CA GLY A 369 0.78 -6.91 -8.78
C GLY A 369 1.70 -7.97 -8.17
N THR A 370 1.13 -9.00 -7.54
CA THR A 370 1.88 -10.12 -6.93
C THR A 370 2.63 -10.99 -7.94
N ARG A 371 2.30 -10.86 -9.23
CA ARG A 371 3.05 -11.44 -10.37
C ARG A 371 4.42 -10.79 -10.60
N VAL A 372 4.70 -9.65 -9.97
CA VAL A 372 6.03 -9.02 -9.93
C VAL A 372 6.69 -9.41 -8.59
N PRO A 373 7.71 -10.28 -8.59
CA PRO A 373 8.41 -10.64 -7.37
C PRO A 373 9.09 -9.42 -6.75
N ARG A 374 9.02 -9.31 -5.41
CA ARG A 374 9.82 -8.35 -4.66
C ARG A 374 11.19 -8.95 -4.39
N VAL A 375 12.24 -8.17 -4.64
CA VAL A 375 13.63 -8.53 -4.36
C VAL A 375 14.17 -7.50 -3.38
N TYR A 376 14.38 -7.91 -2.13
CA TYR A 376 14.90 -7.02 -1.11
C TYR A 376 16.42 -6.91 -1.26
N VAL A 377 16.93 -5.69 -1.24
CA VAL A 377 18.36 -5.39 -1.27
C VAL A 377 18.75 -4.59 -0.05
N ASN A 378 20.01 -4.74 0.35
CA ASN A 378 20.51 -4.24 1.62
C ASN A 378 19.71 -4.74 2.83
N GLU A 379 19.22 -6.00 2.81
CA GLU A 379 18.67 -6.62 4.01
C GLU A 379 19.69 -6.55 5.16
N SER A 380 19.18 -6.34 6.38
CA SER A 380 20.01 -6.43 7.58
C SER A 380 20.45 -7.88 7.77
N THR A 381 21.72 -8.16 7.50
CA THR A 381 22.35 -9.38 8.01
C THR A 381 22.35 -9.29 9.53
N GLY A 382 21.33 -9.88 10.17
CA GLY A 382 21.33 -10.08 11.61
C GLY A 382 22.61 -10.81 11.97
N ALA A 383 23.42 -10.19 12.83
CA ALA A 383 24.75 -10.70 13.15
C ALA A 383 24.62 -12.01 13.94
N VAL A 384 24.62 -13.13 13.23
CA VAL A 384 24.87 -14.45 13.81
C VAL A 384 26.35 -14.45 14.18
N ASP A 385 26.61 -14.20 15.46
CA ASP A 385 27.97 -14.12 16.01
C ASP A 385 28.59 -15.52 16.12
N GLU A 386 29.02 -16.07 14.99
CA GLU A 386 29.92 -17.23 14.93
C GLU A 386 31.38 -16.84 15.21
N SER A 387 31.64 -15.94 16.18
CA SER A 387 33.00 -15.59 16.64
C SER A 387 33.31 -15.97 18.09
N ALA A 388 32.51 -16.85 18.70
CA ALA A 388 32.81 -17.53 19.98
C ALA A 388 33.96 -18.59 19.87
N GLY A 389 35.01 -18.28 19.09
CA GLY A 389 36.12 -19.16 18.74
C GLY A 389 37.35 -19.01 19.65
N THR A 390 37.35 -19.70 20.80
CA THR A 390 38.56 -20.13 21.54
C THR A 390 39.69 -19.11 21.79
N ALA A 391 39.50 -18.25 22.78
CA ALA A 391 40.55 -17.78 23.67
C ALA A 391 39.90 -17.51 25.06
N GLY A 392 40.51 -17.79 26.21
CA GLY A 392 41.87 -18.24 26.49
C GLY A 392 42.24 -17.71 27.88
N HIS A 393 41.99 -18.52 28.91
CA HIS A 393 42.33 -18.20 30.30
C HIS A 393 42.89 -19.45 30.97
N GLY A 394 44.09 -19.34 31.53
CA GLY A 394 44.71 -20.36 32.35
C GLY A 394 45.03 -19.80 33.72
N ASP A 395 44.50 -20.44 34.76
CA ASP A 395 45.22 -20.87 35.98
C ASP A 395 44.23 -21.57 36.94
N GLY A 396 44.73 -22.36 37.89
CA GLY A 396 43.90 -22.87 39.00
C GLY A 396 43.72 -24.39 39.15
N VAL A 397 44.82 -25.15 39.10
CA VAL A 397 45.08 -26.35 39.96
C VAL A 397 43.89 -27.21 40.45
N ALA A 398 43.79 -28.47 39.98
CA ALA A 398 43.32 -29.59 40.81
C ALA A 398 43.75 -31.00 40.32
N ALA A 399 44.44 -31.73 41.21
CA ALA A 399 44.48 -33.20 41.39
C ALA A 399 44.37 -34.16 40.18
N THR A 400 45.51 -34.72 39.76
CA THR A 400 45.59 -36.03 39.09
C THR A 400 45.20 -37.16 40.04
N VAL A 401 44.29 -38.05 39.62
CA VAL A 401 44.17 -39.42 40.16
C VAL A 401 44.16 -40.41 39.00
N ARG A 402 44.99 -41.45 39.09
CA ARG A 402 45.04 -42.55 38.10
C ARG A 402 43.97 -43.59 38.44
N GLY A 403 43.26 -44.06 37.42
CA GLY A 403 42.15 -44.99 37.61
C GLY A 403 42.55 -46.45 37.86
N THR A 404 41.53 -47.30 37.96
CA THR A 404 41.60 -48.75 37.81
C THR A 404 40.55 -49.19 36.78
N ALA A 405 40.87 -50.22 36.01
CA ALA A 405 39.90 -50.89 35.14
C ALA A 405 39.24 -52.06 35.89
N SER A 406 37.99 -52.38 35.54
CA SER A 406 37.38 -53.68 35.83
C SER A 406 36.58 -54.12 34.62
N GLU A 407 36.80 -55.35 34.18
CA GLU A 407 36.04 -55.98 33.10
C GLU A 407 34.69 -56.50 33.60
N ALA A 408 33.71 -56.57 32.70
CA ALA A 408 32.63 -57.56 32.73
C ALA A 408 32.11 -57.74 31.29
N ALA A 409 32.01 -58.98 30.80
CA ALA A 409 31.69 -59.24 29.39
C ALA A 409 30.69 -60.40 29.21
N SER A 410 29.72 -60.22 28.31
CA SER A 410 28.98 -61.27 27.59
C SER A 410 28.25 -60.61 26.41
N ARG A 411 28.47 -60.88 25.11
CA ARG A 411 28.63 -62.12 24.29
C ARG A 411 27.33 -62.79 23.81
N THR A 412 26.89 -62.35 22.63
CA THR A 412 26.35 -63.15 21.49
C THR A 412 26.53 -62.27 20.25
N ALA A 413 27.08 -62.65 19.08
CA ALA A 413 27.17 -63.90 18.31
C ALA A 413 25.82 -64.31 17.65
N GLY A 414 25.67 -64.33 16.32
CA GLY A 414 26.57 -63.83 15.26
C GLY A 414 26.16 -64.18 13.81
N THR A 415 26.94 -63.67 12.85
CA THR A 415 27.18 -64.13 11.46
C THR A 415 26.06 -64.20 10.39
N VAL A 416 26.24 -63.35 9.36
CA VAL A 416 26.27 -63.65 7.89
C VAL A 416 24.96 -63.98 7.12
N GLY A 417 24.61 -63.06 6.21
CA GLY A 417 24.55 -63.33 4.76
C GLY A 417 23.18 -63.62 4.11
N GLY A 418 22.88 -62.92 3.01
CA GLY A 418 21.71 -63.20 2.16
C GLY A 418 21.50 -62.14 1.06
N THR A 419 21.37 -62.58 -0.19
CA THR A 419 21.13 -61.74 -1.38
C THR A 419 19.69 -61.20 -1.45
N ALA A 420 19.48 -60.14 -2.23
CA ALA A 420 18.15 -59.61 -2.52
C ALA A 420 17.44 -60.38 -3.65
N GLU A 421 16.11 -60.50 -3.58
CA GLU A 421 15.20 -60.16 -4.70
C GLU A 421 13.71 -60.06 -4.30
N HIS A 422 13.07 -59.00 -4.80
CA HIS A 422 11.68 -58.87 -5.28
C HIS A 422 10.39 -59.34 -4.54
N VAL A 423 9.44 -58.38 -4.45
CA VAL A 423 7.96 -58.44 -4.65
C VAL A 423 7.00 -58.41 -3.43
N ASN A 424 6.17 -57.33 -3.43
CA ASN A 424 4.81 -57.09 -2.87
C ASN A 424 4.35 -57.68 -1.53
N GLY A 425 3.77 -56.82 -0.66
CA GLY A 425 2.76 -57.31 0.31
C GLY A 425 2.31 -56.42 1.48
N ALA A 426 1.59 -55.32 1.21
CA ALA A 426 0.59 -54.68 2.11
C ALA A 426 0.94 -54.12 3.52
N ALA A 427 0.47 -52.89 3.74
CA ALA A 427 -0.13 -52.35 4.98
C ALA A 427 0.70 -52.16 6.28
N ALA A 428 1.12 -50.92 6.51
CA ALA A 428 1.13 -50.29 7.84
C ALA A 428 0.72 -48.80 7.70
N THR A 429 -0.28 -48.36 8.47
CA THR A 429 -0.88 -47.02 8.33
C THR A 429 -0.48 -46.11 9.49
N VAL A 430 0.12 -44.95 9.20
CA VAL A 430 0.22 -43.80 10.13
C VAL A 430 -0.04 -42.51 9.35
N ASN A 431 -0.75 -41.56 9.97
CA ASN A 431 -1.30 -40.39 9.30
C ASN A 431 -0.27 -39.27 9.06
N GLY A 432 -0.36 -38.63 7.89
CA GLY A 432 0.24 -37.32 7.61
C GLY A 432 -0.77 -36.45 6.85
N THR A 433 -1.39 -35.48 7.50
CA THR A 433 -2.45 -34.65 6.93
C THR A 433 -1.88 -33.52 6.08
N ALA A 434 -1.92 -33.67 4.76
CA ALA A 434 -1.73 -32.57 3.81
C ALA A 434 -3.08 -31.92 3.48
N PHE A 435 -3.19 -30.59 3.62
CA PHE A 435 -4.38 -29.86 3.16
C PHE A 435 -4.28 -29.62 1.64
N ALA A 436 -5.22 -30.20 0.89
CA ALA A 436 -5.33 -29.98 -0.56
C ALA A 436 -6.11 -28.69 -0.87
N THR A 437 -5.60 -27.88 -1.79
CA THR A 437 -6.28 -26.69 -2.31
C THR A 437 -7.22 -27.06 -3.46
N THR A 438 -8.53 -27.06 -3.19
CA THR A 438 -9.56 -27.30 -4.21
C THR A 438 -9.76 -26.09 -5.13
N ALA A 439 -9.09 -26.10 -6.28
CA ALA A 439 -9.40 -25.19 -7.38
C ALA A 439 -10.74 -25.58 -8.04
N GLY A 440 -11.73 -24.69 -7.97
CA GLY A 440 -13.04 -24.90 -8.58
C GLY A 440 -13.09 -24.49 -10.05
N THR A 441 -13.00 -25.45 -10.97
CA THR A 441 -13.15 -25.22 -12.43
C THR A 441 -14.62 -25.04 -12.81
N ALA A 442 -15.01 -23.81 -13.19
CA ALA A 442 -16.34 -23.54 -13.74
C ALA A 442 -16.41 -23.97 -15.23
N GLY A 443 -17.10 -25.07 -15.51
CA GLY A 443 -17.29 -25.57 -16.88
C GLY A 443 -18.45 -24.87 -17.61
N TYR A 444 -18.19 -24.39 -18.83
CA TYR A 444 -19.24 -23.97 -19.77
C TYR A 444 -20.01 -25.19 -20.30
N VAL A 445 -21.34 -25.19 -20.19
CA VAL A 445 -22.23 -26.03 -20.99
C VAL A 445 -23.42 -25.18 -21.46
N ASN A 446 -23.79 -25.33 -22.73
CA ASN A 446 -24.84 -24.54 -23.38
C ASN A 446 -26.18 -25.32 -23.35
N GLY A 447 -27.32 -24.65 -23.17
CA GLY A 447 -28.61 -25.34 -22.99
C GLY A 447 -29.84 -24.48 -23.23
N THR A 448 -30.44 -24.60 -24.42
CA THR A 448 -31.67 -23.92 -24.82
C THR A 448 -32.90 -24.82 -24.73
N ALA A 449 -33.94 -24.40 -24.00
CA ALA A 449 -35.32 -24.86 -24.16
C ALA A 449 -36.29 -23.85 -23.50
N ALA A 450 -37.58 -23.90 -23.82
CA ALA A 450 -38.57 -22.90 -23.39
C ALA A 450 -39.92 -23.52 -22.99
N ALA A 451 -40.70 -22.73 -22.24
CA ALA A 451 -42.15 -22.80 -22.01
C ALA A 451 -42.72 -23.96 -21.15
N GLY A 452 -43.68 -23.59 -20.30
CA GLY A 452 -44.52 -24.47 -19.47
C GLY A 452 -45.31 -23.62 -18.46
N ALA A 453 -46.60 -23.90 -18.23
CA ALA A 453 -47.49 -23.04 -17.43
C ALA A 453 -48.55 -23.83 -16.62
N GLY A 454 -49.06 -23.19 -15.55
CA GLY A 454 -50.06 -23.68 -14.57
C GLY A 454 -49.60 -23.28 -13.16
N SER A 455 -50.38 -22.62 -12.27
CA SER A 455 -51.76 -22.85 -11.76
C SER A 455 -51.83 -24.07 -10.81
N GLU A 456 -52.45 -24.03 -9.61
CA GLU A 456 -53.53 -23.18 -9.05
C GLU A 456 -53.43 -22.94 -7.51
N ALA A 457 -54.31 -22.06 -6.98
CA ALA A 457 -54.97 -22.05 -5.64
C ALA A 457 -54.12 -22.06 -4.33
N ALA A 458 -54.18 -21.06 -3.42
CA ALA A 458 -55.28 -20.51 -2.59
C ALA A 458 -55.44 -21.21 -1.20
N ASP A 459 -55.84 -20.57 -0.10
CA ASP A 459 -56.28 -19.16 0.12
C ASP A 459 -55.27 -18.40 1.06
N HIS A 460 -55.51 -17.58 2.10
CA HIS A 460 -56.70 -17.08 2.85
C HIS A 460 -56.45 -15.66 3.44
N VAL A 461 -57.47 -15.02 4.05
CA VAL A 461 -57.62 -13.55 4.04
C VAL A 461 -57.98 -12.89 5.39
N ASN A 462 -57.39 -11.70 5.65
CA ASN A 462 -57.97 -10.48 6.28
C ASN A 462 -56.90 -9.35 6.22
N GLY A 463 -57.16 -8.06 5.95
CA GLY A 463 -58.38 -7.26 5.71
C GLY A 463 -58.36 -6.00 6.60
N THR A 464 -58.02 -4.78 6.13
CA THR A 464 -58.90 -3.76 5.47
C THR A 464 -58.08 -2.68 4.71
N ALA A 465 -58.40 -2.33 3.45
CA ALA A 465 -59.18 -1.15 2.96
C ALA A 465 -58.52 0.26 3.12
N PHE A 466 -57.96 0.89 2.07
CA PHE A 466 -58.59 1.73 0.99
C PHE A 466 -58.88 3.21 1.38
N PRO A 467 -58.98 4.21 0.46
CA PRO A 467 -59.18 4.12 -1.00
C PRO A 467 -58.16 4.88 -1.91
N THR A 468 -58.39 4.77 -3.22
CA THR A 468 -57.58 5.31 -4.34
C THR A 468 -58.30 6.42 -5.13
N THR A 469 -57.54 7.26 -5.86
CA THR A 469 -57.99 7.88 -7.13
C THR A 469 -56.86 7.87 -8.17
N ALA A 470 -57.22 7.92 -9.45
CA ALA A 470 -56.30 7.91 -10.59
C ALA A 470 -56.63 9.03 -11.58
N GLY A 471 -55.67 9.42 -12.42
CA GLY A 471 -55.85 10.45 -13.46
C GLY A 471 -54.90 10.24 -14.64
N THR A 472 -55.46 9.93 -15.81
CA THR A 472 -54.73 9.75 -17.07
C THR A 472 -54.57 11.06 -17.83
N ALA A 473 -53.46 11.23 -18.54
CA ALA A 473 -53.27 12.29 -19.53
C ALA A 473 -52.60 11.73 -20.80
N GLY A 474 -52.91 12.28 -21.97
CA GLY A 474 -52.28 11.84 -23.22
C GLY A 474 -52.53 12.76 -24.41
N HIS A 475 -51.56 12.72 -25.34
CA HIS A 475 -51.60 13.12 -26.75
C HIS A 475 -51.66 14.62 -27.15
N MET A 476 -50.65 14.99 -27.98
CA MET A 476 -50.76 15.77 -29.24
C MET A 476 -51.00 17.31 -29.15
N SER A 477 -50.50 18.17 -30.06
CA SER A 477 -49.50 18.04 -31.15
C SER A 477 -49.17 19.41 -31.81
N GLY A 478 -47.97 19.58 -32.38
CA GLY A 478 -47.61 20.67 -33.32
C GLY A 478 -47.14 21.99 -32.67
N GLY A 479 -46.42 22.91 -33.35
CA GLY A 479 -45.91 22.91 -34.74
C GLY A 479 -44.84 24.02 -34.97
N ALA A 480 -44.11 23.99 -36.09
CA ALA A 480 -42.89 24.79 -36.33
C ALA A 480 -43.11 26.20 -36.93
N ALA A 481 -42.10 27.10 -36.83
CA ALA A 481 -41.40 27.72 -37.99
C ALA A 481 -40.47 28.94 -37.67
N ALA A 482 -39.38 29.04 -38.45
CA ALA A 482 -38.66 30.25 -38.96
C ALA A 482 -37.95 31.30 -38.03
N GLY A 483 -36.81 31.82 -38.54
CA GLY A 483 -36.16 33.10 -38.14
C GLY A 483 -36.49 34.24 -39.11
N PRO A 484 -35.82 35.43 -39.08
CA PRO A 484 -34.38 35.55 -39.39
C PRO A 484 -33.63 36.65 -38.56
N ALA A 485 -32.60 37.32 -39.11
CA ALA A 485 -31.62 38.14 -38.37
C ALA A 485 -31.24 39.51 -39.00
N HIS A 486 -30.73 40.43 -38.16
CA HIS A 486 -29.80 41.57 -38.41
C HIS A 486 -29.27 42.01 -37.00
N GLY A 487 -28.14 42.69 -36.75
CA GLY A 487 -27.37 43.73 -37.46
C GLY A 487 -27.49 45.06 -36.69
N THR A 488 -26.47 45.91 -36.42
CA THR A 488 -25.05 45.97 -36.84
C THR A 488 -24.14 46.78 -35.86
N ALA A 489 -22.81 46.55 -35.91
CA ALA A 489 -21.62 47.40 -35.62
C ALA A 489 -21.68 48.65 -34.69
N ARG A 490 -20.63 48.96 -33.89
CA ARG A 490 -19.37 49.70 -34.24
C ARG A 490 -18.53 49.95 -32.93
N THR A 491 -17.23 50.33 -32.85
CA THR A 491 -16.01 50.40 -33.71
C THR A 491 -14.75 50.66 -32.82
N ALA A 492 -13.54 50.33 -33.32
CA ALA A 492 -12.20 50.87 -32.90
C ALA A 492 -11.59 51.67 -34.10
N PRO A 493 -10.33 52.21 -34.17
CA PRO A 493 -9.07 52.07 -33.39
C PRO A 493 -8.58 53.42 -32.75
N THR A 494 -7.32 53.78 -32.38
CA THR A 494 -5.96 53.87 -33.03
C THR A 494 -4.85 54.15 -31.97
N THR A 495 -3.72 53.42 -31.84
CA THR A 495 -2.36 53.51 -32.47
C THR A 495 -1.45 54.73 -32.18
N ALA A 496 -0.15 54.45 -31.92
CA ALA A 496 1.06 55.30 -32.15
C ALA A 496 1.29 56.53 -31.22
N ASP A 497 2.49 57.13 -31.02
CA ASP A 497 3.90 56.81 -31.41
C ASP A 497 4.94 57.50 -30.44
N PRO A 498 6.28 57.25 -30.52
CA PRO A 498 7.26 57.67 -29.48
C PRO A 498 8.13 58.91 -29.84
N THR A 499 8.92 59.42 -28.87
CA THR A 499 10.00 60.40 -29.09
C THR A 499 11.31 60.04 -28.35
N ARG A 500 12.42 60.70 -28.72
CA ARG A 500 13.82 60.26 -28.49
C ARG A 500 14.73 61.44 -28.12
N ALA A 501 15.62 61.28 -27.14
CA ALA A 501 16.76 62.18 -26.88
C ALA A 501 17.91 61.45 -26.15
N GLU A 502 19.15 61.90 -26.37
CA GLU A 502 20.41 61.32 -25.83
C GLU A 502 21.14 62.36 -24.97
N ALA A 503 22.01 61.96 -24.01
CA ALA A 503 23.37 62.50 -23.85
C ALA A 503 24.17 62.07 -22.58
N ARG A 504 25.37 61.50 -22.85
CA ARG A 504 26.69 61.82 -22.26
C ARG A 504 27.15 61.34 -20.85
N ARG A 505 28.37 60.77 -20.90
CA ARG A 505 29.45 60.60 -19.88
C ARG A 505 29.23 59.49 -18.82
N GLY A 506 30.26 58.70 -18.48
CA GLY A 506 31.60 58.64 -19.10
C GLY A 506 32.56 57.66 -18.42
N GLU A 507 33.58 57.27 -19.19
CA GLU A 507 34.80 56.47 -18.85
C GLU A 507 34.60 55.21 -17.99
#